data_AF-A0A522X3H3-F1
#
_entry.id   AF-A0A522X3H3-F1
#
_cell.length_a   1.000
_cell.length_b   1.000
_cell.length_c   1.000
_cell.angle_alpha   90.00
_cell.angle_beta   90.00
_cell.angle_gamma   90.00
#
_symmetry.space_group_name_H-M   'P 1'
#
loop_
_entity.id
_entity.type
_entity.pdbx_description
1 polymer ?
#
loop_
_entity_poly.entity_id
_entity_poly.type
_entity_poly.pdbx_seq_one_letter_code
_entity_poly.pdbx_strand_id
1 'polypeptide(L)' 'MSARMNLRIRLGPLVMLEISGESCEEIRHALKGFDLLNREIDAMCSDLADRMYPEDQESPTQSGFEEQP' A
#
# COMPACT_ATOMS: atom_id res chain seq x y z
N MET A 1 -3.16 34.97 8.42
CA MET A 1 -3.96 33.77 8.74
C MET A 1 -3.59 32.71 7.73
N SER A 2 -2.96 31.60 8.13
CA SER A 2 -2.77 30.44 7.24
C SER A 2 -4.09 29.67 7.18
N ALA A 3 -4.47 29.22 5.99
CA ALA A 3 -5.66 28.39 5.82
C ALA A 3 -5.26 26.94 6.12
N ARG A 4 -5.95 26.30 7.07
CA ARG A 4 -5.73 24.88 7.36
C ARG A 4 -6.35 24.03 6.26
N MET A 5 -5.55 23.17 5.66
CA MET A 5 -5.94 22.22 4.63
C MET A 5 -6.05 20.83 5.25
N ASN A 6 -7.03 20.05 4.79
CA ASN A 6 -7.24 18.68 5.26
C ASN A 6 -7.50 17.78 4.04
N LEU A 7 -6.68 16.75 3.88
CA LEU A 7 -6.72 15.77 2.81
C LEU A 7 -7.11 14.42 3.39
N ARG A 8 -8.25 13.89 2.95
CA ARG A 8 -8.72 12.54 3.30
C ARG A 8 -8.64 11.63 2.08
N ILE A 9 -7.98 10.48 2.25
CA ILE A 9 -7.82 9.46 1.21
C ILE A 9 -8.34 8.14 1.77
N ARG A 10 -9.27 7.50 1.06
CA ARG A 10 -9.76 6.16 1.40
C ARG A 10 -9.01 5.15 0.54
N LEU A 11 -8.15 4.34 1.16
CA LEU A 11 -7.31 3.35 0.47
C LEU A 11 -7.99 1.98 0.37
N GLY A 12 -9.01 1.73 1.19
CA GLY A 12 -9.79 0.51 1.16
C GLY A 12 -10.99 0.55 2.11
N PRO A 13 -11.69 -0.57 2.29
CA PRO A 13 -12.86 -0.63 3.18
C PRO A 13 -12.50 -0.42 4.66
N LEU A 14 -11.27 -0.74 5.06
CA LEU A 14 -10.80 -0.66 6.46
C LEU A 14 -9.73 0.43 6.68
N VAL A 15 -9.22 1.06 5.61
CA VAL A 15 -8.09 1.98 5.72
C VAL A 15 -8.47 3.36 5.17
N MET A 16 -8.34 4.36 6.04
CA MET A 16 -8.55 5.77 5.72
C MET A 16 -7.35 6.57 6.24
N LEU A 17 -6.80 7.41 5.37
CA LEU A 17 -5.71 8.32 5.66
C LEU A 17 -6.27 9.74 5.78
N GLU A 18 -5.89 10.46 6.83
CA GLU A 18 -6.22 11.88 7.00
C GLU A 18 -4.94 12.67 7.27
N ILE A 19 -4.68 13.67 6.45
CA ILE A 19 -3.51 14.54 6.55
C ILE A 19 -3.99 15.97 6.69
N SER A 20 -3.53 16.66 7.74
CA SER A 20 -3.76 18.09 7.92
C SER A 20 -2.45 18.84 7.75
N GLY A 21 -2.49 20.01 7.12
CA GLY A 21 -1.33 20.91 6.98
C GLY A 21 -1.78 22.34 6.74
N GLU A 22 -0.86 23.28 6.91
CA GLU A 22 -1.09 24.70 6.64
C GLU A 22 -0.62 25.12 5.23
N SER A 23 0.05 24.20 4.53
CA SER A 23 0.49 24.38 3.16
C SER A 23 0.45 23.06 2.36
N CYS A 24 0.38 23.18 1.04
CA CYS A 24 0.52 22.03 0.15
C CYS A 24 1.87 21.32 0.33
N GLU A 25 2.92 22.04 0.73
CA GLU A 25 4.26 21.48 0.86
C GLU A 25 4.38 20.57 2.09
N GLU A 26 3.74 20.93 3.21
CA GLU A 26 3.61 20.05 4.38
C GLU A 26 2.84 18.78 4.04
N ILE A 27 1.71 18.91 3.34
CA ILE A 27 0.91 17.76 2.90
C ILE A 27 1.73 16.85 1.98
N ARG A 28 2.48 17.42 1.03
CA ARG A 28 3.37 16.68 0.12
C ARG A 28 4.47 15.93 0.88
N HIS A 29 5.08 16.57 1.86
CA HIS A 29 6.13 15.94 2.66
C HIS A 29 5.58 14.80 3.52
N ALA A 30 4.39 14.98 4.11
CA ALA A 30 3.71 13.93 4.87
C ALA A 30 3.41 12.71 3.98
N LEU A 31 2.86 12.93 2.77
CA LEU A 31 2.56 11.87 1.81
C LEU A 31 3.80 11.06 1.41
N LYS A 32 4.95 11.69 1.20
CA LYS A 32 6.21 10.98 0.92
C LYS A 32 6.62 10.04 2.06
N GLY A 33 6.35 10.41 3.31
CA GLY A 33 6.60 9.55 4.47
C GLY A 33 5.71 8.30 4.46
N PHE A 34 4.45 8.45 4.05
CA PHE A 34 3.52 7.33 3.94
C PHE A 34 3.88 6.37 2.80
N ASP A 35 4.38 6.85 1.66
CA ASP A 35 4.87 5.98 0.58
C ASP A 35 6.02 5.08 1.03
N LEU A 36 6.95 5.63 1.83
CA LEU A 36 8.04 4.86 2.41
C LEU A 36 7.52 3.81 3.40
N LEU A 37 6.64 4.22 4.31
CA LEU A 37 6.03 3.31 5.28
C LEU A 37 5.26 2.18 4.61
N ASN A 38 4.48 2.47 3.56
CA ASN A 38 3.75 1.44 2.81
C ASN A 38 4.70 0.41 2.19
N ARG A 39 5.81 0.85 1.59
CA ARG A 39 6.80 -0.06 1.02
C ARG A 39 7.46 -0.95 2.08
N GLU A 40 7.77 -0.38 3.25
CA GLU A 40 8.34 -1.15 4.36
C GLU A 40 7.34 -2.17 4.93
N ILE A 41 6.07 -1.79 5.05
CA ILE A 41 4.99 -2.67 5.49
C ILE A 41 4.80 -3.80 4.47
N ASP A 42 4.71 -3.49 3.18
CA ASP A 42 4.56 -4.50 2.11
C ASP A 42 5.72 -5.49 2.10
N ALA A 43 6.96 -5.00 2.24
CA ALA A 43 8.15 -5.85 2.31
C ALA A 43 8.11 -6.77 3.55
N MET A 44 7.81 -6.22 4.72
CA MET A 44 7.72 -6.99 5.96
C MET A 44 6.59 -8.03 5.92
N CYS A 45 5.42 -7.67 5.37
CA CYS A 45 4.30 -8.58 5.22
C CYS A 45 4.60 -9.69 4.21
N SER A 46 5.32 -9.38 3.12
CA SER A 46 5.77 -10.38 2.14
C SER A 46 6.78 -11.34 2.77
N ASP A 47 7.80 -10.82 3.47
CA ASP A 47 8.78 -11.63 4.20
C ASP A 47 8.11 -12.54 5.24
N LEU A 48 7.09 -12.03 5.92
CA LEU A 48 6.30 -12.81 6.88
C LEU A 48 5.48 -13.88 6.19
N ALA A 49 4.82 -13.56 5.07
CA ALA A 49 4.06 -14.51 4.28
C ALA A 49 4.96 -15.65 3.77
N ASP A 50 6.13 -15.33 3.22
CA ASP A 50 7.11 -16.31 2.75
C ASP A 50 7.60 -17.25 3.86
N ARG A 51 7.73 -16.75 5.09
CA ARG A 51 8.12 -17.56 6.25
C ARG A 51 6.99 -18.41 6.81
N MET A 52 5.76 -17.91 6.76
CA MET A 52 4.59 -18.58 7.32
C MET A 52 3.98 -19.61 6.35
N TYR A 53 4.15 -19.39 5.04
CA TYR A 53 3.65 -20.25 3.97
C TYR A 53 4.78 -20.64 2.99
N PRO A 54 5.81 -21.37 3.47
CA PRO A 54 6.98 -21.70 2.66
C PRO A 54 6.70 -22.70 1.52
N GLU A 55 5.57 -23.40 1.55
CA GLU A 55 5.23 -24.50 0.63
C GLU A 55 4.54 -24.03 -0.67
N ASP A 56 4.11 -22.76 -0.77
CA ASP A 56 3.47 -22.21 -1.99
C ASP A 56 4.49 -21.75 -3.05
N GLN A 57 5.79 -21.96 -2.83
CA GLN A 57 6.85 -21.57 -3.78
C GLN A 57 7.23 -22.68 -4.80
N GLU A 58 6.63 -23.87 -4.74
CA GLU A 58 6.71 -24.87 -5.82
C GLU A 58 5.58 -24.66 -6.85
N SER A 59 5.88 -23.77 -7.80
CA SER A 59 5.13 -23.25 -8.96
C SER A 59 4.31 -24.23 -9.84
N PRO A 60 3.45 -23.75 -10.77
CA PRO A 60 4.00 -23.43 -12.09
C PRO A 60 3.39 -22.20 -12.80
N THR A 61 4.28 -21.53 -13.54
CA THR A 61 4.07 -20.90 -14.85
C THR A 61 2.65 -20.93 -15.41
N GLN A 62 2.12 -19.73 -15.68
CA GLN A 62 1.05 -19.52 -16.65
C GLN A 62 1.42 -20.13 -18.01
N SER A 63 0.72 -21.20 -18.40
CA SER A 63 0.45 -21.49 -19.80
C SER A 63 -0.74 -22.43 -19.90
N GLY A 64 -1.90 -21.88 -20.24
CA GLY A 64 -3.08 -22.66 -20.66
C GLY A 64 -4.39 -22.19 -20.05
N PHE A 65 -4.96 -21.10 -20.55
CA PHE A 65 -6.42 -21.01 -20.61
C PHE A 65 -6.86 -21.99 -21.71
N GLU A 66 -7.18 -23.23 -21.35
CA GLU A 66 -7.99 -24.08 -22.21
C GLU A 66 -9.47 -23.75 -21.92
N GLU A 67 -10.04 -22.86 -22.72
CA GLU A 67 -11.46 -22.94 -23.04
C GLU A 67 -11.69 -24.24 -23.82
N GLN A 68 -12.57 -25.11 -23.30
CA GLN A 68 -13.09 -26.27 -24.01
C GLN A 68 -14.62 -26.33 -23.84
N PRO A 69 -15.32 -26.97 -24.80
CA PRO A 69 -16.40 -26.39 -25.59
C PRO A 69 -17.82 -26.42 -24.99
#